data_AF-A0A5C4XAL8-F1
#
_entry.id   AF-A0A5C4XAL8-F1
#
_cell.length_a   1.000
_cell.length_b   1.000
_cell.length_c   1.000
_cell.angle_alpha   90.00
_cell.angle_beta   90.00
_cell.angle_gamma   90.00
#
_symmetry.space_group_name_H-M   'P 1'
#
loop_
_entity.id
_entity.type
_entity.pdbx_description
1 polymer ?
#
loop_
_entity_poly.entity_id
_entity_poly.type
_entity_poly.pdbx_seq_one_letter_code
_entity_poly.pdbx_strand_id
1 'polypeptide(L)'
;MTAGIVSFEARDFARGFIAALIEMGNSSLQPKNPEHRLGLYRVWKYLEERADEARKNETSRDWYKSLVRIRNRVSPGSTGSFDQFQTDLRDLQLSLTESPNPSYEEISFSVSQPFAKSLLGHFGHHESELVRNAARLFLESSGASNAASH
;
A
#
# COMPACT_ATOMS: atom_id res chain seq x y z
N MET A 1 30.00 2.08 14.47
CA MET A 1 28.54 2.01 14.74
C MET A 1 27.90 1.40 13.51
N THR A 2 27.52 0.13 13.56
CA THR A 2 26.80 -0.54 12.46
C THR A 2 25.40 0.04 12.41
N ALA A 3 25.12 0.91 11.43
CA ALA A 3 23.75 1.26 11.09
C ALA A 3 23.02 -0.06 10.81
N GLY A 4 22.14 -0.46 11.72
CA GLY A 4 21.28 -1.61 11.50
C GLY A 4 20.53 -1.35 10.20
N ILE A 5 20.65 -2.26 9.25
CA ILE A 5 19.88 -2.20 8.00
C ILE A 5 18.42 -2.27 8.44
N VAL A 6 17.73 -1.12 8.46
CA VAL A 6 16.31 -1.07 8.74
C VAL A 6 15.65 -1.78 7.58
N SER A 7 15.14 -2.98 7.85
CA SER A 7 14.44 -3.80 6.87
C SER A 7 13.12 -3.12 6.53
N PHE A 8 12.82 -2.98 5.24
CA PHE A 8 11.52 -2.51 4.77
C PHE A 8 10.46 -3.58 5.07
N GLU A 9 9.53 -3.28 5.98
CA GLU A 9 8.52 -4.22 6.44
C GLU A 9 7.11 -3.89 5.91
N ALA A 10 6.16 -4.80 6.15
CA ALA A 10 4.76 -4.63 5.70
C ALA A 10 4.10 -3.34 6.19
N ARG A 11 4.48 -2.85 7.38
CA ARG A 11 3.98 -1.58 7.91
C ARG A 11 4.54 -0.37 7.16
N ASP A 12 5.80 -0.41 6.74
CA ASP A 12 6.42 0.64 5.93
C ASP A 12 5.80 0.67 4.54
N PHE A 13 5.55 -0.51 3.96
CA PHE A 13 4.78 -0.62 2.72
C PHE A 13 3.38 -0.01 2.85
N ALA A 14 2.62 -0.35 3.90
CA ALA A 14 1.27 0.19 4.11
C ALA A 14 1.29 1.73 4.25
N ARG A 15 2.26 2.26 5.00
CA ARG A 15 2.48 3.71 5.15
C ARG A 15 2.83 4.38 3.81
N GLY A 16 3.78 3.80 3.08
CA GLY A 16 4.19 4.31 1.78
C GLY A 16 3.08 4.20 0.72
N PHE A 17 2.27 3.16 0.79
CA PHE A 17 1.10 2.98 -0.07
C PHE A 17 0.08 4.10 0.16
N ILE A 18 -0.28 4.39 1.43
CA ILE A 18 -1.16 5.53 1.77
C ILE A 18 -0.56 6.84 1.28
N ALA A 19 0.73 7.07 1.53
CA ALA A 19 1.40 8.28 1.09
C ALA A 19 1.38 8.44 -0.44
N ALA A 20 1.59 7.36 -1.18
CA ALA A 20 1.51 7.35 -2.64
C ALA A 20 0.08 7.59 -3.14
N LEU A 21 -0.95 7.03 -2.50
CA LEU A 21 -2.35 7.34 -2.83
C LEU A 21 -2.65 8.83 -2.66
N ILE A 22 -2.22 9.43 -1.55
CA ILE A 22 -2.43 10.86 -1.25
C ILE A 22 -1.65 11.75 -2.22
N GLU A 23 -0.41 11.38 -2.57
CA GLU A 23 0.37 12.05 -3.61
C GLU A 23 -0.37 12.06 -4.95
N MET A 24 -1.11 10.99 -5.27
CA MET A 24 -1.94 10.83 -6.47
C MET A 24 -3.35 11.41 -6.32
N GLY A 25 -3.67 12.08 -5.22
CA GLY A 25 -4.97 12.74 -5.00
C GLY A 25 -6.09 11.83 -4.48
N ASN A 26 -5.80 10.58 -4.12
CA ASN A 26 -6.76 9.67 -3.52
C ASN A 26 -6.52 9.51 -2.03
N SER A 27 -7.46 10.00 -1.20
CA SER A 27 -7.32 10.02 0.26
C SER A 27 -8.19 8.99 0.98
N SER A 28 -8.85 8.10 0.25
CA SER A 28 -9.68 7.06 0.85
C SER A 28 -9.68 5.74 0.09
N LEU A 29 -10.09 4.68 0.79
CA LEU A 29 -10.30 3.35 0.27
C LEU A 29 -11.57 2.77 0.89
N GLN A 30 -12.41 2.15 0.08
CA GLN A 30 -13.63 1.47 0.51
C GLN A 30 -13.47 -0.05 0.35
N PRO A 31 -13.22 -0.82 1.43
CA PRO A 31 -12.96 -2.25 1.36
C PRO A 31 -14.06 -3.11 0.71
N LYS A 32 -15.31 -2.67 0.83
CA LYS A 32 -16.47 -3.37 0.27
C LYS A 32 -16.68 -3.06 -1.22
N ASN A 33 -16.09 -1.97 -1.73
CA ASN A 33 -16.21 -1.57 -3.12
C ASN A 33 -15.53 -2.61 -4.04
N PRO A 34 -16.23 -3.20 -5.02
CA PRO A 34 -15.65 -4.18 -5.96
C PRO A 34 -14.42 -3.66 -6.72
N GLU A 35 -14.40 -2.39 -7.13
CA GLU A 35 -13.27 -1.78 -7.83
C GLU A 35 -12.04 -1.73 -6.92
N HIS A 36 -12.19 -1.25 -5.69
CA HIS A 36 -11.08 -1.24 -4.73
C HIS A 36 -10.59 -2.64 -4.38
N ARG A 37 -11.47 -3.64 -4.31
CA ARG A 37 -11.05 -5.04 -4.14
C ARG A 37 -10.25 -5.53 -5.34
N LEU A 38 -10.65 -5.18 -6.55
CA LEU A 38 -9.89 -5.48 -7.76
C LEU A 38 -8.53 -4.76 -7.77
N GLY A 39 -8.49 -3.50 -7.34
CA GLY A 39 -7.25 -2.73 -7.18
C GLY A 39 -6.30 -3.40 -6.19
N LEU A 40 -6.79 -3.82 -5.02
CA LEU A 40 -5.99 -4.57 -4.04
C LEU A 40 -5.49 -5.90 -4.58
N TYR A 41 -6.30 -6.58 -5.39
CA TYR A 41 -5.87 -7.80 -6.08
C TYR A 41 -4.73 -7.54 -7.06
N ARG A 42 -4.78 -6.44 -7.83
CA ARG A 42 -3.67 -6.03 -8.72
C ARG A 42 -2.40 -5.71 -7.94
N VAL A 43 -2.53 -5.03 -6.79
CA VAL A 43 -1.39 -4.76 -5.89
C VAL A 43 -0.77 -6.06 -5.39
N TRP A 44 -1.60 -7.02 -4.94
CA TRP A 44 -1.11 -8.32 -4.50
C TRP A 44 -0.38 -9.08 -5.60
N LYS A 45 -0.95 -9.11 -6.82
CA LYS A 45 -0.31 -9.74 -7.99
C LYS A 45 1.02 -9.08 -8.36
N TYR A 46 1.07 -7.76 -8.33
CA TYR A 46 2.32 -7.03 -8.53
C TYR A 46 3.40 -7.39 -7.49
N LEU A 47 3.02 -7.49 -6.20
CA LEU A 47 3.95 -7.91 -5.15
C LEU A 47 4.43 -9.36 -5.33
N GLU A 48 3.57 -10.25 -5.83
CA GLU A 48 3.93 -11.62 -6.19
C GLU A 48 4.97 -11.64 -7.33
N GLU A 49 4.73 -10.89 -8.41
CA GLU A 49 5.67 -10.78 -9.54
C GLU A 49 7.03 -10.22 -9.14
N ARG A 50 7.04 -9.15 -8.34
CA ARG A 50 8.29 -8.54 -7.83
C ARG A 50 9.05 -9.50 -6.92
N ALA A 51 8.35 -10.30 -6.11
CA ALA A 51 8.99 -11.32 -5.27
C ALA A 51 9.62 -12.42 -6.12
N ASP A 52 8.95 -12.88 -7.17
CA ASP A 52 9.48 -13.90 -8.08
C ASP A 52 10.68 -13.40 -8.89
N GLU A 53 10.71 -12.13 -9.26
CA GLU A 53 11.89 -11.49 -9.87
C GLU A 53 13.06 -11.40 -8.90
N ALA A 54 12.81 -10.93 -7.67
CA ALA A 54 13.83 -10.84 -6.63
C ALA A 54 14.41 -12.21 -6.26
N ARG A 55 13.60 -13.28 -6.30
CA ARG A 55 14.05 -14.66 -6.05
C ARG A 55 15.11 -15.13 -7.05
N LYS A 56 15.06 -14.64 -8.29
CA LYS A 56 16.00 -15.05 -9.36
C LYS A 56 17.38 -14.40 -9.24
N ASN A 57 17.53 -13.39 -8.38
CA ASN A 57 18.80 -12.70 -8.15
C ASN A 57 19.34 -13.03 -6.75
N GLU A 58 20.46 -13.76 -6.67
CA GLU A 58 21.07 -14.19 -5.40
C GLU A 58 21.50 -13.02 -4.50
N THR A 59 21.82 -11.85 -5.08
CA THR A 59 22.20 -10.65 -4.32
C THR A 59 21.03 -9.95 -3.63
N SER A 60 19.79 -10.33 -3.97
CA SER A 60 18.56 -9.68 -3.49
C SER A 60 17.84 -10.46 -2.40
N ARG A 61 18.53 -11.37 -1.68
CA ARG A 61 17.87 -12.30 -0.75
C ARG A 61 17.07 -11.61 0.35
N ASP A 62 17.57 -10.50 0.91
CA ASP A 62 16.84 -9.78 1.96
C ASP A 62 15.66 -8.99 1.40
N TRP A 63 15.81 -8.38 0.22
CA TRP A 63 14.70 -7.76 -0.51
C TRP A 63 13.59 -8.77 -0.86
N TYR A 64 13.97 -9.97 -1.30
CA TYR A 64 13.02 -11.06 -1.53
C TYR A 64 12.23 -11.41 -0.27
N LYS A 65 12.90 -11.53 0.90
CA LYS A 65 12.20 -11.79 2.17
C LYS A 65 11.22 -10.68 2.52
N SER A 66 11.62 -9.42 2.37
CA SER A 66 10.74 -8.26 2.60
C SER A 66 9.51 -8.34 1.69
N LEU A 67 9.70 -8.55 0.38
CA LEU A 67 8.61 -8.68 -0.58
C LEU A 67 7.66 -9.84 -0.24
N VAL A 68 8.18 -11.00 0.15
CA VAL A 68 7.33 -12.14 0.57
C VAL A 68 6.50 -11.79 1.81
N ARG A 69 7.09 -11.11 2.82
CA ARG A 69 6.35 -10.68 4.02
C ARG A 69 5.24 -9.70 3.67
N ILE A 70 5.55 -8.69 2.85
CA ILE A 70 4.58 -7.70 2.37
C ILE A 70 3.47 -8.40 1.58
N ARG A 71 3.83 -9.22 0.59
CA ARG A 71 2.88 -9.97 -0.24
C ARG A 71 1.94 -10.84 0.57
N ASN A 72 2.45 -11.53 1.60
CA ASN A 72 1.62 -12.36 2.48
C ASN A 72 0.65 -11.50 3.31
N ARG A 73 1.07 -10.30 3.73
CA ARG A 73 0.19 -9.35 4.44
C ARG A 73 -0.92 -8.81 3.54
N VAL A 74 -0.62 -8.58 2.27
CA VAL A 74 -1.56 -8.08 1.24
C VAL A 74 -2.30 -9.23 0.54
N SER A 75 -2.09 -10.49 0.94
CA SER A 75 -2.75 -11.63 0.30
C SER A 75 -4.25 -11.61 0.56
N PRO A 76 -5.08 -11.93 -0.46
CA PRO A 76 -6.48 -12.21 -0.20
C PRO A 76 -6.62 -13.46 0.68
N GLY A 77 -7.62 -13.45 1.56
CA GLY A 77 -8.05 -14.62 2.32
C GLY A 77 -8.86 -15.60 1.47
N SER A 78 -9.35 -16.68 2.09
CA SER A 78 -10.13 -17.72 1.43
C SER A 78 -11.43 -17.22 0.78
N THR A 79 -11.97 -16.10 1.26
CA THR A 79 -13.18 -15.44 0.76
C THR A 79 -12.88 -14.35 -0.28
N GLY A 80 -11.60 -14.12 -0.62
CA GLY A 80 -11.16 -13.01 -1.47
C GLY A 80 -11.10 -11.66 -0.77
N SER A 81 -11.35 -11.60 0.55
CA SER A 81 -11.19 -10.38 1.36
C SER A 81 -9.72 -10.10 1.64
N PHE A 82 -9.38 -8.82 1.85
CA PHE A 82 -8.02 -8.38 2.18
C PHE A 82 -7.92 -7.98 3.66
N ASP A 83 -8.53 -8.78 4.55
CA ASP A 83 -8.80 -8.37 5.95
C ASP A 83 -7.54 -7.95 6.71
N GLN A 84 -6.43 -8.66 6.48
CA GLN A 84 -5.18 -8.37 7.17
C GLN A 84 -4.60 -7.01 6.77
N PHE A 85 -4.55 -6.72 5.48
CA PHE A 85 -4.07 -5.43 4.98
C PHE A 85 -5.04 -4.29 5.31
N GLN A 86 -6.35 -4.54 5.25
CA GLN A 86 -7.35 -3.56 5.68
C GLN A 86 -7.22 -3.22 7.17
N THR A 87 -6.88 -4.20 8.00
CA THR A 87 -6.57 -3.96 9.42
C THR A 87 -5.37 -3.04 9.55
N ASP A 88 -4.28 -3.29 8.81
CA ASP A 88 -3.10 -2.41 8.83
C ASP A 88 -3.44 -0.98 8.37
N LEU A 89 -4.26 -0.82 7.33
CA LEU A 89 -4.69 0.49 6.85
C LEU A 89 -5.55 1.24 7.88
N ARG A 90 -6.43 0.53 8.60
CA ARG A 90 -7.24 1.11 9.69
C ARG A 90 -6.40 1.49 10.91
N ASP A 91 -5.43 0.65 11.27
CA ASP A 91 -4.49 0.98 12.35
C ASP A 91 -3.69 2.24 11.99
N LEU A 92 -3.32 2.39 10.72
CA LEU A 92 -2.67 3.59 10.23
C LEU A 92 -3.58 4.81 10.23
N GLN A 93 -4.85 4.66 9.85
CA GLN A 93 -5.86 5.71 9.99
C GLN A 93 -5.90 6.24 11.43
N LEU A 94 -6.05 5.36 12.43
CA LEU A 94 -6.04 5.76 13.85
C LEU A 94 -4.76 6.50 14.29
N SER A 95 -3.61 6.13 13.70
CA SER A 95 -2.34 6.79 14.01
C SER A 95 -2.09 8.10 13.25
N LEU A 96 -2.82 8.33 12.16
CA LEU A 96 -2.62 9.44 11.22
C LEU A 96 -3.74 10.47 11.24
N THR A 97 -4.85 10.19 11.93
CA THR A 97 -6.01 11.08 12.06
C THR A 97 -6.29 11.40 13.52
N GLU A 98 -6.52 12.68 13.85
CA GLU A 98 -6.86 13.13 15.21
C GLU A 98 -8.32 12.80 15.63
N SER A 99 -9.14 12.23 14.75
CA SER A 99 -10.55 11.93 15.03
C SER A 99 -10.93 10.53 14.50
N PRO A 100 -11.61 9.68 15.30
CA PRO A 100 -12.08 8.38 14.84
C PRO A 100 -13.12 8.55 13.72
N ASN A 101 -12.92 7.88 12.58
CA ASN A 101 -13.89 7.89 11.49
C ASN A 101 -15.17 7.14 11.90
N PRO A 102 -16.37 7.77 11.88
CA PRO A 102 -17.62 7.12 12.24
C PRO A 102 -18.10 6.09 11.18
N SER A 103 -17.51 6.08 9.98
CA SER A 103 -17.86 5.12 8.92
C SER A 103 -16.89 3.93 8.88
N TYR A 104 -17.37 2.74 9.26
CA TYR A 104 -16.63 1.48 9.12
C TYR A 104 -16.48 1.02 7.65
N GLU A 105 -17.16 1.69 6.73
CA GLU A 105 -17.23 1.32 5.31
C GLU A 105 -16.12 1.97 4.46
N GLU A 106 -15.53 3.05 4.96
CA GLU A 106 -14.47 3.80 4.30
C GLU A 106 -13.28 3.99 5.24
N ILE A 107 -12.09 3.72 4.72
CA ILE A 107 -10.82 4.02 5.35
C ILE A 107 -10.35 5.34 4.73
N SER A 108 -10.35 6.42 5.50
CA SER A 108 -9.96 7.76 5.07
C SER A 108 -8.64 8.16 5.73
N PHE A 109 -7.82 8.92 5.01
CA PHE A 109 -6.50 9.33 5.45
C PHE A 109 -6.41 10.86 5.44
N SER A 110 -6.39 11.48 6.62
CA SER A 110 -6.31 12.95 6.77
C SER A 110 -4.87 13.46 6.81
N VAL A 111 -4.01 12.92 5.96
CA VAL A 111 -2.59 13.30 5.89
C VAL A 111 -2.39 14.32 4.78
N SER A 112 -1.59 15.36 5.05
CA SER A 112 -1.32 16.41 4.06
C SER A 112 -0.42 15.90 2.92
N GLN A 113 -0.64 16.39 1.70
CA GLN A 113 0.22 16.05 0.56
C GLN A 113 1.71 16.35 0.79
N PRO A 114 2.12 17.47 1.42
CA PRO A 114 3.52 17.71 1.74
C PRO A 114 4.12 16.65 2.66
N PHE A 115 3.37 16.21 3.67
CA PHE A 115 3.82 15.13 4.56
C PHE A 115 3.93 13.80 3.80
N ALA A 116 2.96 13.46 2.96
CA ALA A 116 3.00 12.26 2.14
C ALA A 116 4.24 12.22 1.22
N LYS A 117 4.55 13.35 0.56
CA LYS A 117 5.77 13.49 -0.26
C LYS A 117 7.05 13.35 0.57
N SER A 118 7.08 13.97 1.75
CA SER A 118 8.22 13.84 2.66
C SER A 118 8.42 12.39 3.11
N LEU A 119 7.35 11.68 3.47
CA LEU A 119 7.40 10.27 3.88
C LEU A 119 7.96 9.39 2.75
N LEU A 120 7.50 9.58 1.51
CA LEU A 120 8.04 8.87 0.35
C LEU A 120 9.52 9.19 0.13
N GLY A 121 9.95 10.43 0.37
CA GLY A 121 11.35 10.84 0.24
C GLY A 121 12.31 10.19 1.25
N HIS A 122 11.81 9.55 2.32
CA HIS A 122 12.63 8.82 3.28
C HIS A 122 12.91 7.37 2.86
N PHE A 123 12.14 6.81 1.93
CA PHE A 123 12.33 5.46 1.46
C PHE A 123 13.46 5.39 0.42
N GLY A 124 14.14 4.25 0.36
CA GLY A 124 15.08 3.95 -0.71
C GLY A 124 14.40 3.95 -2.08
N HIS A 125 15.19 4.04 -3.15
CA HIS A 125 14.67 4.12 -4.52
C HIS A 125 13.72 2.96 -4.84
N HIS A 126 14.13 1.71 -4.57
CA HIS A 126 13.31 0.52 -4.83
C HIS A 126 12.01 0.49 -4.02
N GLU A 127 12.03 0.92 -2.77
CA GLU A 127 10.88 0.96 -1.87
C GLU A 127 9.86 2.01 -2.32
N SER A 128 10.36 3.21 -2.63
CA SER A 128 9.59 4.32 -3.19
C SER A 128 8.91 3.93 -4.50
N GLU A 129 9.63 3.28 -5.41
CA GLU A 129 9.04 2.79 -6.66
C GLU A 129 8.00 1.70 -6.43
N LEU A 130 8.26 0.77 -5.52
CA LEU A 130 7.32 -0.31 -5.19
C LEU A 130 5.98 0.26 -4.72
N VAL A 131 5.99 1.19 -3.75
CA VAL A 131 4.74 1.75 -3.19
C VAL A 131 4.01 2.66 -4.18
N ARG A 132 4.74 3.43 -5.01
CA ARG A 132 4.14 4.26 -6.06
C ARG A 132 3.48 3.42 -7.15
N ASN A 133 4.15 2.36 -7.62
CA ASN A 133 3.57 1.47 -8.63
C ASN A 133 2.37 0.69 -8.07
N ALA A 134 2.44 0.23 -6.82
CA ALA A 134 1.29 -0.37 -6.14
C ALA A 134 0.10 0.60 -6.07
N ALA A 135 0.30 1.84 -5.63
CA ALA A 135 -0.75 2.85 -5.59
C ALA A 135 -1.34 3.14 -6.98
N ARG A 136 -0.50 3.23 -8.02
CA ARG A 136 -0.97 3.41 -9.41
C ARG A 136 -1.86 2.26 -9.85
N LEU A 137 -1.41 1.02 -9.68
CA LEU A 137 -2.17 -0.19 -10.07
C LEU A 137 -3.49 -0.31 -9.31
N PHE A 138 -3.53 0.12 -8.05
CA PHE A 138 -4.77 0.23 -7.30
C PHE A 138 -5.73 1.22 -7.96
N LEU A 139 -5.28 2.43 -8.29
CA LEU A 139 -6.11 3.49 -8.88
C LEU A 139 -6.55 3.22 -10.32
N GLU A 140 -5.83 2.40 -11.09
CA GLU A 140 -6.26 1.98 -12.44
C GLU A 140 -7.60 1.21 -12.43
N SER A 141 -8.02 0.66 -11.28
CA SER A 141 -9.33 0.03 -11.13
C SER A 141 -10.43 1.03 -10.80
N SER A 142 -10.10 2.12 -10.10
CA SER A 142 -11.00 3.20 -9.69
C SER A 142 -11.14 4.30 -10.77
N GLY A 143 -10.16 4.43 -11.66
CA GLY A 143 -10.13 5.43 -12.73
C GLY A 143 -11.20 5.24 -13.81
N ALA A 144 -11.90 4.10 -13.83
CA ALA A 144 -13.08 3.91 -14.67
C ALA A 144 -14.32 4.68 -14.14
N SER A 145 -14.32 5.07 -12.85
CA SER A 145 -15.48 5.70 -12.20
C SER A 145 -15.35 7.22 -11.99
N ASN A 146 -14.15 7.81 -12.09
CA ASN A 146 -13.94 9.27 -11.96
C ASN A 146 -14.07 10.07 -13.28
N ALA A 147 -14.35 9.42 -14.41
CA ALA A 147 -14.63 10.10 -15.68
C ALA A 147 -16.09 10.58 -15.83
N ALA A 148 -16.95 10.35 -14.83
CA ALA A 148 -18.39 10.66 -14.89
C ALA A 148 -18.81 11.80 -13.94
N SER A 149 -17.88 12.57 -13.36
CA SER A 149 -18.23 13.67 -12.46
C SER A 149 -17.27 14.84 -12.61
N HIS A 150 -17.36 15.53 -13.74
CA HIS A 150 -17.05 16.95 -13.86
C HIS A 150 -17.79 17.55 -15.06
#